data_AF-A0A3A8ZIU4-F1
#
_entry.id   AF-A0A3A8ZIU4-F1
#
_cell.length_a   1.000
_cell.length_b   1.000
_cell.length_c   1.000
_cell.angle_alpha   90.00
_cell.angle_beta   90.00
_cell.angle_gamma   90.00
#
_symmetry.space_group_name_H-M   'P 1'
#
loop_
_entity.id
_entity.type
_entity.pdbx_description
1 polymer ?
#
loop_
_entity_poly.entity_id
_entity_poly.type
_entity_poly.pdbx_seq_one_letter_code
_entity_poly.pdbx_strand_id
1 'polypeptide(L)'
;MDEKRYVNAVARKLKCGGKRKKEIKRQLLSDIQMRENQGERLEEIISRMGKAEEIAESFNESISAKEQRRYAGNRVLKIVIPIVLALTFIAVSVYWIFPKTVDIEKSRVFDKEEVEAAMKETVELLDAEEYAVLQENAIPQMQSFLNAETRESIRETLSDDWGERKQFGAVYMAEVIQGNTHLAVGEMTVTYENVSVTYRLTYDEDMRFAGIYVR
;
A
#
# COMPACT_ATOMS: atom_id res chain seq x y z
N MET A 1 -23.84 -28.65 27.57
CA MET A 1 -22.91 -27.50 27.58
C MET A 1 -22.02 -27.72 28.80
N ASP A 2 -20.69 -27.66 28.67
CA ASP A 2 -19.77 -27.98 29.77
C ASP A 2 -19.63 -26.83 30.79
N GLU A 3 -19.26 -27.15 32.05
CA GLU A 3 -19.09 -26.21 33.18
C GLU A 3 -18.15 -25.06 32.80
N LYS A 4 -17.02 -25.39 32.15
CA LYS A 4 -16.00 -24.43 31.73
C LYS A 4 -16.54 -23.51 30.66
N ARG A 5 -17.42 -24.02 29.79
CA ARG A 5 -18.03 -23.25 28.71
C ARG A 5 -19.03 -22.23 29.27
N TYR A 6 -19.83 -22.63 30.26
CA TYR A 6 -20.74 -21.72 30.96
C TYR A 6 -19.99 -20.62 31.72
N VAL A 7 -19.02 -20.99 32.55
CA VAL A 7 -18.23 -20.01 33.32
C VAL A 7 -17.44 -19.07 32.41
N ASN A 8 -16.93 -19.55 31.27
CA ASN A 8 -16.29 -18.69 30.28
C ASN A 8 -17.28 -17.72 29.61
N ALA A 9 -18.53 -18.12 29.40
CA ALA A 9 -19.57 -17.26 28.86
C ALA A 9 -19.92 -16.12 29.84
N VAL A 10 -20.09 -16.43 31.14
CA VAL A 10 -20.27 -15.43 32.21
C VAL A 10 -19.08 -14.48 32.23
N ALA A 11 -17.86 -15.03 32.27
CA ALA A 11 -16.67 -14.22 32.37
C ALA A 11 -16.53 -13.24 31.20
N ARG A 12 -16.84 -13.64 29.96
CA ARG A 12 -16.76 -12.73 28.79
C ARG A 12 -17.59 -11.46 28.97
N LYS A 13 -18.68 -11.52 29.75
CA LYS A 13 -19.61 -10.41 30.00
C LYS A 13 -19.25 -9.57 31.24
N LEU A 14 -18.27 -9.99 32.05
CA LEU A 14 -17.78 -9.22 33.20
C LEU A 14 -16.98 -7.98 32.76
N LYS A 15 -17.33 -6.81 33.34
CA LYS A 15 -16.73 -5.49 33.11
C LYS A 15 -15.65 -5.14 34.16
N CYS A 16 -14.79 -6.09 34.51
CA CYS A 16 -13.76 -5.94 35.55
C CYS A 16 -12.33 -6.26 35.08
N GLY A 17 -11.35 -5.97 35.94
CA GLY A 17 -9.95 -6.29 35.70
C GLY A 17 -9.68 -7.80 35.64
N GLY A 18 -8.57 -8.18 35.01
CA GLY A 18 -8.23 -9.60 34.79
C GLY A 18 -8.04 -10.44 36.06
N LYS A 19 -7.57 -9.84 37.17
CA LYS A 19 -7.42 -10.54 38.46
C LYS A 19 -8.78 -10.94 39.04
N ARG A 20 -9.68 -9.97 39.20
CA ARG A 20 -11.06 -10.18 39.70
C ARG A 20 -11.87 -11.11 38.79
N LYS A 21 -11.66 -11.01 37.48
CA LYS A 21 -12.23 -11.92 36.48
C LYS A 21 -11.79 -13.38 36.67
N LYS A 22 -10.53 -13.62 37.06
CA LYS A 22 -10.03 -14.98 37.37
C LYS A 22 -10.60 -15.51 38.68
N GLU A 23 -10.77 -14.65 39.68
CA GLU A 23 -11.37 -15.00 40.97
C GLU A 23 -12.83 -15.42 40.82
N ILE A 24 -13.65 -14.63 40.12
CA ILE A 24 -15.06 -14.96 39.85
C ILE A 24 -15.17 -16.28 39.07
N LYS A 25 -14.29 -16.52 38.08
CA LYS A 25 -14.24 -17.81 37.39
C LYS A 25 -13.97 -18.98 38.33
N ARG A 26 -13.00 -18.82 39.24
CA ARG A 26 -12.63 -19.88 40.19
C ARG A 26 -13.76 -20.16 41.19
N GLN A 27 -14.45 -19.13 41.66
CA GLN A 27 -15.62 -19.25 42.53
C GLN A 27 -16.75 -20.01 41.84
N LEU A 28 -17.14 -19.60 40.62
CA LEU A 28 -18.21 -20.25 39.87
C LEU A 28 -17.88 -21.70 39.52
N LEU A 29 -16.64 -21.99 39.09
CA LEU A 29 -16.21 -23.36 38.82
C LEU A 29 -16.24 -24.22 40.08
N SER A 30 -15.75 -23.70 41.21
CA SER A 30 -15.74 -24.44 42.46
C SER A 30 -17.15 -24.73 42.99
N ASP A 31 -18.10 -23.80 42.82
CA ASP A 31 -19.50 -24.00 43.23
C ASP A 31 -20.19 -25.06 42.35
N ILE A 32 -20.00 -24.99 41.03
CA ILE A 32 -20.55 -25.99 40.09
C ILE A 32 -19.98 -27.38 40.40
N GLN A 33 -18.65 -27.50 40.54
CA GLN A 33 -18.00 -28.78 40.84
C GLN A 33 -18.41 -29.36 42.20
N MET A 34 -18.63 -28.51 43.20
CA MET A 34 -19.11 -28.94 44.51
C MET A 34 -20.50 -29.59 44.39
N ARG A 35 -21.40 -28.98 43.62
CA ARG A 35 -22.79 -29.48 43.43
C ARG A 35 -22.84 -30.72 42.54
N GLU A 36 -22.02 -30.78 41.51
CA GLU A 36 -21.86 -32.01 40.71
C GLU A 36 -21.36 -33.18 41.56
N ASN A 37 -20.40 -32.94 42.46
CA ASN A 37 -19.92 -33.96 43.41
C ASN A 37 -20.99 -34.39 44.43
N GLN A 38 -22.00 -33.56 44.67
CA GLN A 38 -23.17 -33.90 45.50
C GLN A 38 -24.25 -34.68 44.71
N GLY A 39 -24.02 -34.95 43.43
CA GLY A 39 -24.90 -35.74 42.57
C GLY A 39 -25.92 -34.93 41.76
N GLU A 40 -25.84 -33.59 41.77
CA GLU A 40 -26.67 -32.74 40.91
C GLU A 40 -26.20 -32.80 39.45
N ARG A 41 -27.13 -32.78 38.50
CA ARG A 41 -26.78 -32.72 37.08
C ARG A 41 -26.39 -31.31 36.68
N LEU A 42 -25.35 -31.17 35.86
CA LEU A 42 -24.85 -29.88 35.36
C LEU A 42 -25.96 -29.01 34.74
N GLU A 43 -26.90 -29.62 34.01
CA GLU A 43 -28.01 -28.90 33.40
C GLU A 43 -28.94 -28.26 34.43
N GLU A 44 -29.18 -28.94 35.55
CA GLU A 44 -30.03 -28.45 36.64
C GLU A 44 -29.32 -27.34 37.42
N ILE A 45 -28.01 -27.50 37.66
CA ILE A 45 -27.16 -26.48 38.29
C ILE A 45 -27.17 -25.20 37.44
N ILE A 46 -26.92 -25.29 36.14
CA ILE A 46 -26.91 -24.14 35.23
C ILE A 46 -28.30 -23.50 35.14
N SER A 47 -29.37 -24.30 35.06
CA SER A 47 -30.75 -23.81 35.04
C SER A 47 -31.07 -23.00 36.29
N ARG A 48 -30.63 -23.46 37.47
CA ARG A 48 -30.82 -22.78 38.75
C ARG A 48 -29.98 -21.52 38.90
N MET A 49 -28.75 -21.53 38.39
CA MET A 49 -27.89 -20.35 38.37
C MET A 49 -28.41 -19.26 37.42
N GLY A 50 -29.17 -19.64 36.39
CA GLY A 50 -29.74 -18.70 35.43
C GLY A 50 -28.79 -18.39 34.27
N LYS A 51 -29.17 -17.41 33.44
CA LYS A 51 -28.44 -17.13 32.20
C LYS A 51 -27.10 -16.48 32.49
N ALA A 52 -26.13 -16.72 31.62
CA ALA A 52 -24.78 -16.17 31.77
C ALA A 52 -24.76 -14.62 31.71
N GLU A 53 -25.73 -13.99 31.03
CA GLU A 53 -25.98 -12.54 31.10
C GLU A 53 -26.32 -12.09 32.51
N GLU A 54 -27.34 -12.70 33.12
CA GLU A 54 -27.92 -12.30 34.41
C GLU A 54 -26.89 -12.45 35.54
N ILE A 55 -26.16 -13.57 35.56
CA ILE A 55 -25.07 -13.77 36.50
C ILE A 55 -23.95 -12.75 36.29
N ALA A 56 -23.58 -12.44 35.05
CA ALA A 56 -22.55 -11.44 34.81
C ALA A 56 -23.00 -10.03 35.23
N GLU A 57 -24.29 -9.72 35.09
CA GLU A 57 -24.89 -8.45 35.48
C GLU A 57 -24.88 -8.24 36.99
N SER A 58 -25.26 -9.25 37.78
CA SER A 58 -25.19 -9.18 39.25
C SER A 58 -23.75 -8.94 39.75
N PHE A 59 -22.76 -9.60 39.13
CA PHE A 59 -21.35 -9.30 39.43
C PHE A 59 -20.98 -7.87 39.00
N ASN A 60 -21.45 -7.40 37.85
CA ASN A 60 -21.17 -6.04 37.35
C ASN A 60 -21.74 -4.95 38.26
N GLU A 61 -22.91 -5.15 38.87
CA GLU A 61 -23.49 -4.22 39.86
C GLU A 61 -22.59 -4.06 41.09
N SER A 62 -21.93 -5.14 41.54
CA SER A 62 -20.97 -5.11 42.65
C SER A 62 -19.59 -4.50 42.29
N ILE A 63 -19.36 -4.18 41.02
CA ILE A 63 -18.09 -3.63 40.52
C ILE A 63 -18.18 -2.11 40.45
N SER A 64 -17.22 -1.43 41.10
CA SER A 64 -17.17 0.03 41.15
C SER A 64 -17.12 0.68 39.76
N ALA A 65 -17.77 1.83 39.60
CA ALA A 65 -17.74 2.61 38.36
C ALA A 65 -16.31 2.96 37.89
N LYS A 66 -15.39 3.18 38.83
CA LYS A 66 -13.96 3.44 38.53
C LYS A 66 -13.28 2.22 37.89
N GLU A 67 -13.58 1.02 38.38
CA GLU A 67 -13.06 -0.23 37.81
C GLU A 67 -13.66 -0.52 36.43
N GLN A 68 -14.97 -0.28 36.25
CA GLN A 68 -15.62 -0.44 34.94
C GLN A 68 -15.06 0.51 33.88
N ARG A 69 -14.84 1.79 34.24
CA ARG A 69 -14.20 2.78 33.34
C ARG A 69 -12.78 2.36 32.95
N ARG A 70 -11.99 1.85 33.92
CA ARG A 70 -10.63 1.35 33.66
C ARG A 70 -10.64 0.13 32.73
N TYR A 71 -11.61 -0.77 32.90
CA TYR A 71 -11.80 -1.92 32.00
C TYR A 71 -12.14 -1.46 30.57
N ALA A 72 -13.08 -0.53 30.42
CA ALA A 72 -13.46 0.03 29.13
C ALA A 72 -12.27 0.72 28.44
N GLY A 73 -11.55 1.60 29.14
CA GLY A 73 -10.36 2.29 28.62
C GLY A 73 -9.27 1.32 28.17
N ASN A 74 -8.92 0.33 29.01
CA ASN A 74 -7.92 -0.68 28.64
C ASN A 74 -8.36 -1.56 27.45
N ARG A 75 -9.66 -1.83 27.30
CA ARG A 75 -10.19 -2.60 26.16
C ARG A 75 -10.09 -1.80 24.87
N VAL A 76 -10.46 -0.52 24.90
CA VAL A 76 -10.31 0.39 23.75
C VAL A 76 -8.84 0.51 23.39
N LEU A 77 -7.95 0.74 24.35
CA LEU A 77 -6.51 0.86 24.12
C LEU A 77 -5.92 -0.38 23.43
N LYS A 78 -6.35 -1.59 23.84
CA LYS A 78 -5.91 -2.86 23.23
C LYS A 78 -6.38 -3.05 21.79
N ILE A 79 -7.44 -2.38 21.37
CA ILE A 79 -7.96 -2.46 19.99
C ILE A 79 -7.38 -1.32 19.15
N VAL A 80 -7.34 -0.10 19.71
CA VAL A 80 -6.88 1.10 18.99
C VAL A 80 -5.37 1.07 18.76
N ILE A 81 -4.56 0.66 19.74
CA ILE A 81 -3.09 0.59 19.57
C ILE A 81 -2.67 -0.24 18.35
N PRO A 82 -3.09 -1.51 18.19
CA PRO A 82 -2.66 -2.30 17.04
C PRO A 82 -3.18 -1.74 15.71
N ILE A 83 -4.37 -1.14 15.70
CA ILE A 83 -4.90 -0.47 14.50
C ILE A 83 -4.02 0.74 14.14
N VAL A 84 -3.70 1.59 15.11
CA VAL A 84 -2.82 2.75 14.89
C VAL A 84 -1.44 2.29 14.44
N LEU A 85 -0.86 1.26 15.07
CA LEU A 85 0.43 0.71 14.65
C LEU A 85 0.39 0.16 13.21
N ALA A 86 -0.67 -0.58 12.85
CA ALA A 86 -0.84 -1.08 11.49
C ALA A 86 -0.95 0.07 10.48
N LEU A 87 -1.74 1.10 10.77
CA LEU A 87 -1.88 2.29 9.91
C LEU A 87 -0.55 3.05 9.78
N THR A 88 0.21 3.20 10.86
CA THR A 88 1.53 3.85 10.80
C THR A 88 2.51 3.03 9.96
N PHE A 89 2.50 1.70 10.07
CA PHE A 89 3.34 0.82 9.27
C PHE A 89 2.99 0.89 7.78
N ILE A 90 1.69 0.92 7.46
CA ILE A 90 1.21 1.10 6.08
C ILE A 90 1.66 2.46 5.54
N ALA A 91 1.50 3.54 6.30
CA ALA A 91 1.91 4.88 5.89
C ALA A 91 3.43 4.97 5.61
N VAL A 92 4.25 4.38 6.47
CA VAL A 92 5.71 4.29 6.28
C VAL A 92 6.06 3.46 5.05
N SER A 93 5.38 2.33 4.85
CA SER A 93 5.61 1.47 3.68
C SER A 93 5.26 2.19 2.38
N VAL A 94 4.12 2.88 2.34
CA VAL A 94 3.69 3.69 1.18
C VAL A 94 4.68 4.81 0.92
N TYR A 95 5.13 5.52 1.96
CA TYR A 95 6.14 6.58 1.81
C TYR A 95 7.47 6.04 1.24
N TRP A 96 7.84 4.80 1.55
CA TRP A 96 9.08 4.22 1.05
C TRP A 96 8.98 3.73 -0.39
N ILE A 97 7.80 3.29 -0.82
CA ILE A 97 7.53 2.81 -2.20
C ILE A 97 7.29 3.99 -3.16
N PHE A 98 6.84 5.14 -2.65
CA PHE A 98 6.47 6.28 -3.50
C PHE A 98 7.69 6.80 -4.28
N PRO A 99 7.62 6.90 -5.63
CA PRO A 99 8.72 7.40 -6.43
C PRO A 99 9.02 8.85 -6.07
N LYS A 100 10.29 9.17 -5.89
CA LYS A 100 10.74 10.53 -5.56
C LYS A 100 11.25 11.19 -6.83
N THR A 101 10.77 12.39 -7.12
CA THR A 101 11.27 13.19 -8.22
C THR A 101 12.25 14.22 -7.69
N VAL A 102 13.43 14.29 -8.30
CA VAL A 102 14.46 15.29 -8.03
C VAL A 102 14.67 16.09 -9.30
N ASP A 103 14.92 17.39 -9.13
CA ASP A 103 15.31 18.25 -10.25
C ASP A 103 16.61 17.71 -10.87
N ILE A 104 16.66 17.53 -12.19
CA ILE A 104 17.82 16.93 -12.84
C ILE A 104 19.09 17.76 -12.60
N GLU A 105 18.95 19.08 -12.43
CA GLU A 105 20.08 19.98 -12.18
C GLU A 105 20.78 19.69 -10.84
N LYS A 106 20.10 18.96 -9.95
CA LYS A 106 20.62 18.52 -8.65
C LYS A 106 20.94 17.03 -8.63
N SER A 107 20.77 16.34 -9.75
CA SER A 107 21.11 14.93 -9.87
C SER A 107 22.60 14.74 -9.66
N ARG A 108 22.97 13.60 -9.08
CA ARG A 108 24.36 13.15 -9.00
C ARG A 108 24.69 12.08 -10.04
N VAL A 109 23.66 11.57 -10.71
CA VAL A 109 23.73 10.45 -11.65
C VAL A 109 23.62 10.97 -13.07
N PHE A 110 22.72 11.93 -13.30
CA PHE A 110 22.43 12.44 -14.64
C PHE A 110 22.98 13.85 -14.84
N ASP A 111 23.55 14.07 -16.01
CA ASP A 111 23.86 15.40 -16.53
C ASP A 111 22.70 15.91 -17.40
N LYS A 112 22.31 17.17 -17.21
CA LYS A 112 21.13 17.74 -17.87
C LYS A 112 21.34 17.85 -19.38
N GLU A 113 22.48 18.36 -19.78
CA GLU A 113 22.84 18.59 -21.17
C GLU A 113 22.98 17.26 -21.92
N GLU A 114 23.55 16.24 -21.28
CA GLU A 114 23.64 14.88 -21.81
C GLU A 114 22.25 14.26 -22.05
N VAL A 115 21.36 14.34 -21.05
CA VAL A 115 19.98 13.81 -21.17
C VAL A 115 19.20 14.57 -22.25
N GLU A 116 19.34 15.89 -22.33
CA GLU A 116 18.68 16.69 -23.36
C GLU A 116 19.17 16.30 -24.77
N ALA A 117 20.47 16.10 -24.95
CA ALA A 117 21.05 15.66 -26.21
C ALA A 117 20.53 14.27 -26.61
N ALA A 118 20.58 13.30 -25.69
CA ALA A 118 20.09 11.94 -25.91
C ALA A 118 18.60 11.92 -26.28
N MET A 119 17.79 12.79 -25.67
CA MET A 119 16.37 12.96 -26.02
C MET A 119 16.16 13.43 -27.46
N LYS A 120 16.89 14.46 -27.89
CA LYS A 120 16.78 14.98 -29.26
C LYS A 120 17.26 13.96 -30.29
N GLU A 121 18.38 13.30 -30.01
CA GLU A 121 18.93 12.23 -30.84
C GLU A 121 17.95 11.06 -30.96
N THR A 122 17.31 10.64 -29.86
CA THR A 122 16.32 9.56 -29.90
C THR A 122 15.14 9.91 -30.81
N VAL A 123 14.63 11.14 -30.76
CA VAL A 123 13.57 11.59 -31.69
C VAL A 123 14.08 11.64 -33.12
N GLU A 124 15.32 12.05 -33.36
CA GLU A 124 15.96 12.01 -34.68
C GLU A 124 16.06 10.60 -35.26
N LEU A 125 16.49 9.64 -34.46
CA LEU A 125 16.55 8.24 -34.87
C LEU A 125 15.14 7.66 -35.12
N LEU A 126 14.14 8.06 -34.34
CA LEU A 126 12.74 7.64 -34.56
C LEU A 126 12.16 8.21 -35.86
N ASP A 127 12.51 9.46 -36.19
CA ASP A 127 12.12 10.12 -37.44
C ASP A 127 12.83 9.52 -38.65
N ALA A 128 14.11 9.17 -38.51
CA ALA A 128 14.92 8.52 -39.54
C ALA A 128 14.66 7.00 -39.69
N GLU A 129 13.84 6.43 -38.81
CA GLU A 129 13.52 5.00 -38.77
C GLU A 129 14.73 4.08 -38.48
N GLU A 130 15.75 4.61 -37.79
CA GLU A 130 16.99 3.91 -37.45
C GLU A 130 16.80 3.02 -36.21
N TYR A 131 15.88 2.05 -36.31
CA TYR A 131 15.50 1.19 -35.19
C TYR A 131 16.64 0.31 -34.68
N ALA A 132 17.60 -0.07 -35.53
CA ALA A 132 18.74 -0.88 -35.13
C ALA A 132 19.59 -0.16 -34.06
N VAL A 133 19.87 1.12 -34.28
CA VAL A 133 20.64 1.96 -33.34
C VAL A 133 19.84 2.21 -32.06
N LEU A 134 18.54 2.47 -32.20
CA LEU A 134 17.64 2.64 -31.05
C LEU A 134 17.58 1.38 -30.18
N GLN A 135 17.53 0.19 -30.79
CA GLN A 135 17.50 -1.08 -30.07
C GLN A 135 18.83 -1.37 -29.37
N GLU A 136 19.96 -1.07 -30.02
CA GLU A 136 21.29 -1.23 -29.40
C GLU A 136 21.45 -0.37 -28.14
N ASN A 137 20.96 0.87 -28.20
CA ASN A 137 21.02 1.82 -27.10
C ASN A 137 19.86 1.70 -26.09
N ALA A 138 18.96 0.73 -26.28
CA ALA A 138 17.81 0.51 -25.39
C ALA A 138 18.02 -0.66 -24.43
N ILE A 139 17.30 -0.62 -23.31
CA ILE A 139 17.24 -1.78 -22.41
C ILE A 139 16.59 -2.97 -23.13
N PRO A 140 16.96 -4.23 -22.80
CA PRO A 140 16.45 -5.40 -23.51
C PRO A 140 14.91 -5.51 -23.58
N GLN A 141 14.23 -5.01 -22.55
CA GLN A 141 12.76 -5.03 -22.48
C GLN A 141 12.10 -4.06 -23.46
N MET A 142 12.81 -3.00 -23.85
CA MET A 142 12.28 -1.94 -24.72
C MET A 142 12.50 -2.25 -26.20
N GLN A 143 13.54 -3.04 -26.53
CA GLN A 143 13.92 -3.35 -27.92
C GLN A 143 12.76 -3.87 -28.79
N SER A 144 11.89 -4.71 -28.24
CA SER A 144 10.75 -5.27 -28.97
C SER A 144 9.71 -4.24 -29.39
N PHE A 145 9.66 -3.07 -28.75
CA PHE A 145 8.71 -1.99 -29.04
C PHE A 145 9.29 -0.93 -29.99
N LEU A 146 10.58 -1.01 -30.32
CA LEU A 146 11.27 -0.06 -31.19
C LEU A 146 11.25 -0.58 -32.62
N ASN A 147 10.10 -0.51 -33.27
CA ASN A 147 9.89 -0.96 -34.64
C ASN A 147 8.85 -0.10 -35.37
N ALA A 148 8.77 -0.26 -36.68
CA ALA A 148 7.87 0.49 -37.54
C ALA A 148 6.38 0.30 -37.18
N GLU A 149 5.95 -0.93 -36.92
CA GLU A 149 4.55 -1.26 -36.58
C GLU A 149 4.07 -0.50 -35.33
N THR A 150 4.89 -0.47 -34.28
CA THR A 150 4.58 0.23 -33.03
C THR A 150 4.56 1.74 -33.26
N ARG A 151 5.49 2.28 -34.07
CA ARG A 151 5.51 3.71 -34.42
C ARG A 151 4.28 4.12 -35.20
N GLU A 152 3.89 3.36 -36.22
CA GLU A 152 2.70 3.62 -37.03
C GLU A 152 1.44 3.60 -36.18
N SER A 153 1.29 2.59 -35.31
CA SER A 153 0.15 2.52 -34.38
C SER A 153 0.05 3.76 -33.46
N ILE A 154 1.19 4.26 -32.96
CA ILE A 154 1.24 5.49 -32.17
C ILE A 154 0.86 6.71 -33.01
N ARG A 155 1.38 6.79 -34.25
CA ARG A 155 1.11 7.92 -35.15
C ARG A 155 -0.35 8.01 -35.54
N GLU A 156 -0.97 6.90 -35.95
CA GLU A 156 -2.38 6.80 -36.31
C GLU A 156 -3.32 7.21 -35.16
N THR A 157 -2.90 6.98 -33.91
CA THR A 157 -3.69 7.40 -32.74
C THR A 157 -3.79 8.93 -32.62
N LEU A 158 -2.80 9.67 -33.14
CA LEU A 158 -2.70 11.13 -33.03
C LEU A 158 -3.07 11.86 -34.32
N SER A 159 -2.59 11.40 -35.48
CA SER A 159 -2.88 11.96 -36.81
C SER A 159 -2.43 11.00 -37.91
N ASP A 160 -3.18 10.90 -39.00
CA ASP A 160 -2.85 10.07 -40.18
C ASP A 160 -1.54 10.50 -40.87
N ASP A 161 -1.21 11.79 -40.80
CA ASP A 161 0.03 12.34 -41.32
C ASP A 161 0.57 13.41 -40.37
N TRP A 162 1.83 13.27 -39.99
CA TRP A 162 2.54 14.22 -39.12
C TRP A 162 3.35 15.23 -39.94
N GLY A 163 3.76 14.86 -41.16
CA GLY A 163 4.72 15.59 -41.98
C GLY A 163 6.13 15.66 -41.37
N GLU A 164 6.97 16.56 -41.88
CA GLU A 164 8.34 16.71 -41.40
C GLU A 164 8.42 17.39 -40.03
N ARG A 165 9.39 17.00 -39.21
CA ARG A 165 9.69 17.68 -37.96
C ARG A 165 10.21 19.10 -38.24
N LYS A 166 9.64 20.11 -37.58
CA LYS A 166 10.06 21.51 -37.72
C LYS A 166 10.92 21.99 -36.55
N GLN A 167 10.54 21.65 -35.31
CA GLN A 167 11.19 22.23 -34.14
C GLN A 167 11.08 21.35 -32.90
N PHE A 168 12.16 21.34 -32.12
CA PHE A 168 12.16 20.90 -30.72
C PHE A 168 11.75 22.04 -29.79
N GLY A 169 10.76 21.78 -28.95
CA GLY A 169 10.33 22.67 -27.88
C GLY A 169 11.24 22.60 -26.65
N ALA A 170 10.80 23.25 -25.56
CA ALA A 170 11.51 23.18 -24.29
C ALA A 170 11.49 21.74 -23.73
N VAL A 171 12.62 21.32 -23.18
CA VAL A 171 12.78 20.02 -22.53
C VAL A 171 12.64 20.21 -21.02
N TYR A 172 11.68 19.53 -20.44
CA TYR A 172 11.50 19.44 -19.00
C TYR A 172 11.95 18.08 -18.55
N MET A 173 12.81 17.98 -17.56
CA MET A 173 13.35 16.70 -17.15
C MET A 173 13.56 16.65 -15.65
N ALA A 174 13.40 15.44 -15.10
CA ALA A 174 13.56 15.16 -13.70
C ALA A 174 14.17 13.78 -13.53
N GLU A 175 14.94 13.63 -12.46
CA GLU A 175 15.37 12.33 -11.99
C GLU A 175 14.25 11.70 -11.18
N VAL A 176 13.85 10.48 -11.53
CA VAL A 176 12.89 9.67 -10.80
C VAL A 176 13.65 8.57 -10.07
N ILE A 177 13.58 8.59 -8.75
CA ILE A 177 14.19 7.59 -7.88
C ILE A 177 13.11 6.64 -7.42
N GLN A 178 13.21 5.38 -7.85
CA GLN A 178 12.33 4.30 -7.45
C GLN A 178 13.13 3.22 -6.72
N GLY A 179 13.01 3.16 -5.40
CA GLY A 179 13.84 2.28 -4.58
C GLY A 179 15.31 2.68 -4.66
N ASN A 180 16.12 1.85 -5.33
CA ASN A 180 17.55 2.08 -5.57
C ASN A 180 17.88 2.23 -7.07
N THR A 181 16.87 2.49 -7.90
CA THR A 181 17.03 2.72 -9.33
C THR A 181 16.76 4.19 -9.61
N HIS A 182 17.68 4.82 -10.34
CA HIS A 182 17.60 6.19 -10.78
C HIS A 182 17.25 6.20 -12.28
N LEU A 183 16.25 6.98 -12.65
CA LEU A 183 15.79 7.11 -14.02
C LEU A 183 15.75 8.58 -14.40
N ALA A 184 16.28 8.95 -15.56
CA ALA A 184 16.06 10.27 -16.13
C ALA A 184 14.76 10.24 -16.92
N VAL A 185 13.77 11.04 -16.52
CA VAL A 185 12.50 11.18 -17.24
C VAL A 185 12.43 12.59 -17.79
N GLY A 186 12.39 12.70 -19.11
CA GLY A 186 12.26 13.97 -19.82
C GLY A 186 10.99 14.03 -20.65
N GLU A 187 10.37 15.20 -20.71
CA GLU A 187 9.24 15.54 -21.53
C GLU A 187 9.60 16.69 -22.48
N MET A 188 9.36 16.51 -23.77
CA MET A 188 9.64 17.49 -24.82
C MET A 188 8.50 17.52 -25.83
N THR A 189 8.00 18.71 -26.11
CA THR A 189 7.06 18.91 -27.22
C THR A 189 7.83 19.10 -28.52
N VAL A 190 7.47 18.34 -29.55
CA VAL A 190 8.05 18.37 -30.87
C VAL A 190 6.98 18.79 -31.87
N THR A 191 7.25 19.85 -32.61
CA THR A 191 6.33 20.37 -33.64
C THR A 191 6.71 19.79 -34.98
N TYR A 192 5.76 19.10 -35.60
CA TYR A 192 5.80 18.65 -36.99
C TYR A 192 4.91 19.56 -37.84
N GLU A 193 4.86 19.34 -39.15
CA GLU A 193 4.05 20.14 -40.08
C GLU A 193 2.56 20.12 -39.74
N ASN A 194 2.03 18.93 -39.45
CA ASN A 194 0.59 18.73 -39.33
C ASN A 194 0.13 18.53 -37.88
N VAL A 195 1.05 18.27 -36.95
CA VAL A 195 0.74 17.96 -35.55
C VAL A 195 1.86 18.41 -34.61
N SER A 196 1.52 18.69 -33.36
CA SER A 196 2.48 18.87 -32.27
C SER A 196 2.32 17.74 -31.27
N VAL A 197 3.43 17.11 -30.92
CA VAL A 197 3.45 15.84 -30.16
C VAL A 197 4.34 16.00 -28.95
N THR A 198 3.87 15.56 -27.80
CA THR A 198 4.67 15.57 -26.57
C THR A 198 5.24 14.18 -26.33
N TYR A 199 6.56 14.10 -26.44
CA TYR A 199 7.33 12.91 -26.11
C TYR A 199 7.73 12.94 -24.64
N ARG A 200 7.47 11.84 -23.94
CA ARG A 200 8.07 11.54 -22.65
C ARG A 200 9.02 10.36 -22.80
N LEU A 201 10.30 10.62 -22.64
CA LEU A 201 11.39 9.66 -22.79
C LEU A 201 11.99 9.34 -21.42
N THR A 202 12.39 8.09 -21.23
CA THR A 202 12.99 7.62 -19.97
C THR A 202 14.31 6.91 -20.27
N TYR A 203 15.34 7.22 -19.49
CA TYR A 203 16.65 6.60 -19.55
C TYR A 203 17.03 6.02 -18.20
N ASP A 204 17.78 4.92 -18.21
CA ASP A 204 18.37 4.34 -17.00
C ASP A 204 19.73 5.01 -16.66
N GLU A 205 20.33 4.57 -15.56
CA GLU A 205 21.60 5.10 -15.04
C GLU A 205 22.77 4.98 -16.02
N ASP A 206 22.70 4.03 -16.97
CA ASP A 206 23.69 3.80 -18.01
C ASP A 206 23.36 4.59 -19.29
N MET A 207 22.42 5.54 -19.22
CA MET A 207 21.89 6.32 -20.35
C MET A 207 21.25 5.46 -21.45
N ARG A 208 20.77 4.25 -21.11
CA ARG A 208 20.06 3.40 -22.06
C ARG A 208 18.59 3.76 -22.11
N PHE A 209 18.04 3.74 -23.31
CA PHE A 209 16.64 4.08 -23.53
C PHE A 209 15.72 3.04 -22.90
N ALA A 210 14.97 3.47 -21.89
CA ALA A 210 14.19 2.61 -21.01
C ALA A 210 12.68 2.71 -21.24
N GLY A 211 12.21 3.80 -21.84
CA GLY A 211 10.78 3.95 -22.12
C GLY A 211 10.42 5.16 -22.98
N ILE A 212 9.34 5.00 -23.73
CA ILE A 212 8.73 6.04 -24.55
C ILE A 212 7.24 6.14 -24.23
N TYR A 213 6.75 7.36 -24.17
CA TYR A 213 5.33 7.65 -24.18
C TYR A 213 5.08 8.88 -25.03
N VAL A 214 4.04 8.84 -25.85
CA VAL A 214 3.73 9.85 -26.85
C VAL A 214 2.27 10.26 -26.68
N ARG A 215 2.00 11.57 -26.69
CA ARG A 215 0.65 12.14 -26.57
C ARG A 215 0.48 13.40 -27.41
#